data_AF-S9SCQ4-F1
#
_entry.id   AF-S9SCQ4-F1
#
_cell.length_a   1.000
_cell.length_b   1.000
_cell.length_c   1.000
_cell.angle_alpha   90.00
_cell.angle_beta   90.00
_cell.angle_gamma   90.00
#
_symmetry.space_group_name_H-M   'P 1'
#
loop_
_entity.id
_entity.type
_entity.pdbx_description
1 polymer ?
#
loop_
_entity_poly.entity_id
_entity_poly.type
_entity_poly.pdbx_seq_one_letter_code
_entity_poly.pdbx_strand_id
1 'polypeptide(L)'
;MEAQIIALVILVPFTLAFVYAGFHEFRRYKTEGRATYGLAFDEETGTTHVTGIPDGKEAYNPDDYDPSDYNDPDTKSGEAEGNKS
;
A
#
# COMPACT_ATOMS: atom_id res chain seq x y z
N MET A 1 6.87 -42.42 16.22
CA MET A 1 6.60 -40.98 16.38
C MET A 1 5.09 -40.83 16.31
N GLU A 2 4.46 -40.27 17.34
CA GLU A 2 3.00 -40.14 17.38
C GLU A 2 2.50 -39.24 16.24
N ALA A 3 1.46 -39.65 15.53
CA ALA A 3 0.90 -38.87 14.40
C ALA A 3 0.47 -37.46 14.84
N GLN A 4 0.03 -37.32 16.09
CA GLN A 4 -0.32 -36.04 16.71
C GLN A 4 0.88 -35.08 16.80
N ILE A 5 2.08 -35.60 17.11
CA ILE A 5 3.30 -34.79 17.19
C ILE A 5 3.70 -34.29 15.80
N ILE A 6 3.60 -35.15 14.78
CA ILE A 6 3.90 -34.77 13.39
C ILE A 6 2.94 -33.66 12.93
N ALA A 7 1.64 -33.83 13.16
CA ALA A 7 0.65 -32.81 12.85
C ALA A 7 0.93 -31.47 13.56
N LEU A 8 1.30 -31.52 14.85
CA LEU A 8 1.60 -30.33 15.63
C LEU A 8 2.85 -29.61 15.10
N VAL A 9 3.92 -30.35 14.78
CA VAL A 9 5.15 -29.78 14.19
C VAL A 9 4.88 -29.12 12.84
N ILE A 10 4.01 -29.71 12.02
CA ILE A 10 3.63 -29.14 10.72
C ILE A 10 2.78 -27.89 10.90
N LEU A 11 1.79 -27.91 11.81
CA LEU A 11 0.82 -26.82 11.94
C LEU A 11 1.35 -25.62 12.72
N VAL A 12 2.18 -25.83 13.76
CA VAL A 12 2.70 -24.76 14.62
C VAL A 12 3.31 -23.58 13.85
N PRO A 13 4.21 -23.73 12.87
CA PRO A 13 4.79 -22.58 12.17
C PRO A 13 3.73 -21.72 11.46
N PHE A 14 2.72 -22.36 10.83
CA PHE A 14 1.63 -21.63 10.19
C PHE A 14 0.75 -20.92 11.22
N THR A 15 0.36 -21.63 12.27
CA THR A 15 -0.47 -21.06 13.34
C THR A 15 0.21 -19.84 13.96
N LEU A 16 1.51 -19.93 14.24
CA LEU A 16 2.28 -18.79 14.75
C LEU A 16 2.33 -17.62 13.77
N ALA A 17 2.54 -17.88 12.47
CA ALA A 17 2.54 -16.84 11.44
C ALA A 17 1.17 -16.12 11.36
N PHE A 18 0.07 -16.87 11.38
CA PHE A 18 -1.28 -16.29 11.34
C PHE A 18 -1.62 -15.50 12.61
N VAL A 19 -1.27 -16.02 13.79
CA VAL A 19 -1.46 -15.30 15.05
C VAL A 19 -0.66 -13.99 15.07
N TYR A 20 0.60 -14.04 14.62
CA TYR A 20 1.44 -12.86 14.53
C TYR A 20 0.87 -11.82 13.55
N ALA A 21 0.51 -12.25 12.34
CA ALA A 21 -0.08 -11.37 11.32
C ALA A 21 -1.38 -10.74 11.82
N GLY A 22 -2.27 -11.52 12.46
CA GLY A 22 -3.51 -11.02 13.03
C GLY A 22 -3.28 -10.00 14.16
N PHE A 23 -2.33 -10.25 15.05
CA PHE A 23 -1.96 -9.29 16.09
C PHE A 23 -1.38 -8.00 15.50
N HIS A 24 -0.52 -8.12 14.49
CA HIS A 24 0.09 -6.99 13.80
C HIS A 24 -0.98 -6.13 13.09
N GLU A 25 -1.89 -6.76 12.36
CA GLU A 25 -2.99 -6.08 11.67
C GLU A 25 -3.97 -5.44 12.68
N PHE A 26 -4.27 -6.10 13.80
CA PHE A 26 -5.07 -5.51 14.87
C PHE A 26 -4.42 -4.23 15.45
N ARG A 27 -3.10 -4.26 15.66
CA ARG A 27 -2.35 -3.07 16.09
C ARG A 27 -2.36 -1.98 15.03
N ARG A 28 -2.21 -2.35 13.76
CA ARG A 28 -2.29 -1.41 12.63
C ARG A 28 -3.65 -0.74 12.58
N TYR A 29 -4.72 -1.53 12.61
CA TYR A 29 -6.11 -1.06 12.63
C TYR A 29 -6.37 -0.07 13.77
N LYS A 30 -5.84 -0.33 14.96
CA LYS A 30 -6.00 0.58 16.11
C LYS A 30 -5.24 1.91 15.94
N THR A 31 -4.14 1.92 15.20
CA THR A 31 -3.28 3.11 15.02
C THR A 31 -3.69 3.94 13.81
N GLU A 32 -3.98 3.28 12.70
CA GLU A 32 -4.16 3.91 11.38
C GLU A 32 -5.62 3.92 10.92
N GLY A 33 -6.54 3.23 11.62
CA GLY A 33 -7.94 3.13 11.22
C GLY A 33 -8.19 2.08 10.14
N ARG A 34 -9.29 2.24 9.38
CA ARG A 34 -9.56 1.36 8.24
C ARG A 34 -8.53 1.68 7.15
N ALA A 35 -8.14 0.66 6.40
CA ALA A 35 -7.44 0.87 5.14
C ALA A 35 -8.17 0.09 4.07
N THR A 36 -8.12 0.62 2.87
CA THR A 36 -8.55 -0.07 1.67
C THR A 36 -7.30 -0.65 1.02
N TYR A 37 -7.32 -1.93 0.66
CA TYR A 37 -6.21 -2.51 -0.10
C TYR A 37 -6.25 -1.97 -1.54
N GLY A 38 -5.13 -1.42 -2.00
CA GLY A 38 -5.02 -0.78 -3.30
C GLY A 38 -3.57 -0.75 -3.79
N LEU A 39 -3.37 -0.19 -4.97
CA LEU A 39 -2.04 0.07 -5.52
C LEU A 39 -1.46 1.32 -4.85
N ALA A 40 -0.25 1.21 -4.31
CA ALA A 40 0.54 2.33 -3.83
C ALA A 40 1.73 2.55 -4.77
N PHE A 41 1.96 3.80 -5.14
CA PHE A 41 3.16 4.22 -5.87
C PHE A 41 4.28 4.53 -4.87
N ASP A 42 5.46 3.97 -5.11
CA ASP A 42 6.71 4.27 -4.40
C ASP A 42 7.57 5.18 -5.28
N GLU A 43 7.68 6.45 -4.87
CA GLU A 43 8.46 7.48 -5.58
C GLU A 43 9.97 7.21 -5.55
N GLU A 44 10.48 6.53 -4.51
CA GLU A 44 11.93 6.29 -4.38
C GLU A 44 12.41 5.25 -5.39
N THR A 45 11.59 4.22 -5.64
CA THR A 45 11.92 3.14 -6.57
C THR A 45 11.25 3.28 -7.93
N GLY A 46 10.26 4.18 -8.05
CA GLY A 46 9.41 4.32 -9.24
C GLY A 46 8.53 3.09 -9.50
N THR A 47 8.21 2.32 -8.47
CA THR A 47 7.43 1.07 -8.62
C THR A 47 6.06 1.18 -7.94
N THR A 48 5.08 0.44 -8.46
CA THR A 48 3.76 0.33 -7.83
C THR A 48 3.61 -1.04 -7.18
N HIS A 49 3.09 -1.10 -5.96
CA HIS A 49 2.88 -2.34 -5.22
C HIS A 49 1.53 -2.36 -4.51
N VAL A 50 0.96 -3.55 -4.31
CA VAL A 50 -0.32 -3.70 -3.59
C VAL A 50 -0.04 -3.64 -2.09
N THR A 51 -0.69 -2.69 -1.40
CA THR A 51 -0.57 -2.52 0.05
C THR A 51 -1.84 -1.95 0.66
N GLY A 52 -1.88 -1.80 1.99
CA GLY A 52 -2.96 -1.11 2.67
C GLY A 52 -2.84 0.40 2.48
N ILE A 53 -3.86 1.03 1.90
CA ILE A 53 -3.97 2.47 1.74
C ILE A 53 -4.78 3.05 2.92
N PRO A 54 -4.16 3.85 3.81
CA PRO A 54 -4.85 4.43 4.96
C PRO A 54 -6.05 5.29 4.53
N ASP A 55 -7.08 5.35 5.38
CA ASP A 55 -8.20 6.27 5.17
C ASP A 55 -7.69 7.71 4.98
N GLY A 56 -8.04 8.34 3.86
CA GLY A 56 -7.61 9.69 3.49
C GLY A 56 -6.43 9.76 2.51
N LYS A 57 -5.86 8.62 2.11
CA LYS A 57 -4.98 8.52 0.94
C LYS A 57 -5.71 7.85 -0.22
N GLU A 58 -5.55 8.38 -1.43
CA GLU A 58 -6.05 7.74 -2.64
C GLU A 58 -5.08 6.64 -3.09
N ALA A 59 -5.64 5.53 -3.58
CA ALA A 59 -4.86 4.50 -4.23
C ALA A 59 -4.36 5.03 -5.58
N TYR A 60 -3.14 4.68 -5.95
CA TYR A 60 -2.59 5.00 -7.26
C TYR A 60 -3.44 4.34 -8.36
N ASN A 61 -3.88 5.14 -9.32
CA ASN A 61 -4.58 4.68 -10.50
C ASN A 61 -3.64 4.78 -11.72
N PRO A 62 -3.21 3.65 -12.32
CA PRO A 62 -2.36 3.66 -13.51
C PRO A 62 -2.98 4.38 -14.71
N ASP A 63 -4.33 4.43 -14.77
CA ASP A 63 -5.04 5.10 -15.86
C ASP A 63 -4.96 6.63 -15.77
N ASP A 64 -4.58 7.18 -14.61
CA ASP A 64 -4.35 8.62 -14.42
C ASP A 64 -2.94 9.04 -14.84
N TYR A 65 -2.05 8.09 -15.15
CA TYR A 65 -0.68 8.38 -15.56
C TYR A 65 -0.60 8.74 -17.04
N ASP A 66 -0.26 10.01 -17.34
CA ASP A 66 -0.01 10.47 -18.70
C ASP A 66 1.50 10.61 -19.00
N PRO A 67 2.11 9.73 -19.82
CA PRO A 67 3.51 9.84 -20.19
C PRO A 67 3.82 11.03 -21.11
N SER A 68 2.80 11.69 -21.66
CA SER A 68 2.99 12.87 -22.51
C SER A 68 3.33 14.15 -21.73
N ASP A 69 3.00 14.22 -20.43
CA ASP A 69 3.37 15.31 -19.52
C ASP A 69 4.90 15.52 -19.41
N TYR A 70 5.69 14.45 -19.58
CA TYR A 70 7.15 14.54 -19.54
C TYR A 70 7.76 15.15 -20.81
N ASN A 71 7.02 15.10 -21.94
CA ASN A 71 7.47 15.60 -23.24
C ASN A 71 7.07 17.05 -23.50
N ASP A 72 6.40 17.71 -22.56
CA ASP A 72 6.00 19.10 -22.72
C ASP A 72 7.11 20.06 -22.25
N PRO A 73 7.82 20.75 -23.17
CA PRO A 73 8.83 21.75 -22.83
C PRO A 73 8.27 22.97 -22.06
N ASP A 74 6.94 23.12 -21.96
CA ASP A 74 6.29 24.25 -21.27
C ASP A 74 6.04 24.00 -19.77
N THR A 75 6.36 22.82 -19.22
CA THR A 75 6.24 22.51 -17.78
C THR A 75 7.18 23.29 -16.85
N LYS A 76 8.02 24.19 -17.38
CA LYS A 76 8.78 25.19 -16.59
C LYS A 76 8.05 26.51 -16.35
N SER A 77 6.79 26.64 -16.74
CA SER A 77 6.06 27.92 -16.66
C SER A 77 4.63 27.73 -16.15
N GLY A 78 4.47 27.33 -14.88
CA GLY A 78 3.14 27.05 -14.32
C GLY A 78 2.86 27.64 -12.93
N GLU A 79 3.75 28.47 -12.37
CA GLU A 79 3.50 29.18 -11.11
C GLU A 79 3.30 30.68 -11.35
N ALA A 80 2.33 31.01 -12.20
CA ALA A 80 1.66 32.31 -12.21
C ALA A 80 0.43 32.21 -13.13
N GLU A 81 -0.77 32.08 -12.54
CA GLU A 81 -1.90 33.00 -12.77
C GLU A 81 -3.26 32.40 -12.37
N GLY A 82 -4.02 33.22 -11.63
CA GLY A 82 -5.46 33.13 -11.46
C GLY A 82 -5.89 32.93 -10.00
N ASN A 83 -6.59 33.84 -9.31
CA ASN A 83 -7.30 35.05 -9.71
C ASN A 83 -7.81 35.71 -8.40
N LYS A 84 -7.92 37.05 -8.36
CA LYS A 84 -9.13 37.76 -7.88
C LYS A 84 -8.98 39.27 -8.13
N SER A 85 -9.67 39.75 -9.17
CA SER A 85 -10.35 41.06 -9.12
C SER A 85 -11.85 40.85 -9.19
#